data_AF-A0A429WLW4-F1
#
_entry.id   AF-A0A429WLW4-F1
#
_cell.length_a   1.000
_cell.length_b   1.000
_cell.length_c   1.000
_cell.angle_alpha   90.00
_cell.angle_beta   90.00
_cell.angle_gamma   90.00
#
_symmetry.space_group_name_H-M   'P 1'
#
loop_
_entity.id
_entity.type
_entity.pdbx_description
1 polymer ?
#
loop_
_entity_poly.entity_id
_entity_poly.type
_entity_poly.pdbx_seq_one_letter_code
_entity_poly.pdbx_strand_id
1 'polypeptide(L)'
;MDLPVLLAANLDWRSPLGGFQGAIGQFLGLGNYAPGSLQDILAEAYAGTHDTLNSKRWYGPDGNIRSGLADSERQIGEVMNKINVLIATPFAIAILLPPDLLNIITVGIKK
;
A
#
# COMPACT_ATOMS: atom_id res chain seq x y z
N MET A 1 22.61 5.20 -13.98
CA MET A 1 21.60 6.19 -13.58
C MET A 1 20.78 5.56 -12.47
N ASP A 2 20.62 6.24 -11.34
CA ASP A 2 19.97 5.67 -10.15
C ASP A 2 18.44 5.69 -10.27
N LEU A 3 17.76 4.69 -9.71
CA LEU A 3 16.31 4.50 -9.85
C LEU A 3 15.48 5.69 -9.30
N PRO A 4 15.82 6.28 -8.14
CA PRO A 4 15.22 7.52 -7.65
C PRO A 4 15.32 8.69 -8.64
N VAL A 5 16.46 8.82 -9.34
CA VAL A 5 16.67 9.90 -10.31
C VAL A 5 15.78 9.72 -11.54
N LEU A 6 15.59 8.47 -11.98
CA LEU A 6 14.68 8.12 -13.07
C LEU A 6 13.20 8.32 -12.70
N LEU A 7 12.77 7.95 -11.49
CA LEU A 7 11.40 8.17 -11.01
C LEU A 7 11.08 9.64 -10.71
N ALA A 8 12.08 10.47 -10.39
CA ALA A 8 11.89 11.91 -10.22
C ALA A 8 11.69 12.61 -11.57
N ALA A 9 12.36 12.13 -12.63
CA ALA A 9 12.25 12.67 -13.98
C ALA A 9 11.00 12.19 -14.75
N ASN A 10 10.38 11.09 -14.32
CA ASN A 10 9.22 10.47 -14.99
C ASN A 10 8.12 10.17 -13.97
N LEU A 11 7.42 11.21 -13.50
CA LEU A 11 6.36 11.13 -12.48
C LEU A 11 5.20 10.20 -12.89
N ASP A 12 4.94 10.12 -14.18
CA ASP A 12 3.98 9.26 -14.87
C ASP A 12 4.34 7.76 -14.82
N TRP A 13 5.59 7.41 -14.48
CA TRP A 13 5.99 6.02 -14.20
C TRP A 13 5.69 5.61 -12.76
N ARG A 14 5.30 6.54 -11.90
CA ARG A 14 4.85 6.21 -10.55
C ARG A 14 3.51 5.52 -10.67
N SER A 15 3.44 4.29 -10.15
CA SER A 15 2.17 3.60 -10.07
C SER A 15 1.24 4.40 -9.14
N PRO A 16 -0.02 4.65 -9.53
CA PRO A 16 -1.03 5.18 -8.61
C PRO A 16 -1.31 4.19 -7.45
N LEU A 17 -0.75 2.98 -7.54
CA LEU A 17 -0.82 1.92 -6.53
C LEU A 17 0.47 1.85 -5.66
N GLY A 18 1.25 2.93 -5.55
CA GLY A 18 2.43 2.98 -4.67
C GLY A 18 3.75 2.55 -5.32
N GLY A 19 4.72 2.15 -4.50
CA GLY A 19 6.08 1.80 -4.91
C GLY A 19 7.09 2.95 -4.84
N PHE A 20 6.72 4.10 -4.25
CA PHE A 20 7.61 5.23 -4.08
C PHE A 20 7.23 6.10 -2.89
N GLN A 21 8.07 6.07 -1.87
CA GLN A 21 7.88 6.86 -0.67
C GLN A 21 8.22 8.35 -0.87
N GLY A 22 7.26 9.24 -0.61
CA GLY A 22 7.46 10.69 -0.73
C GLY A 22 8.23 11.34 0.42
N ALA A 23 8.32 10.69 1.58
CA ALA A 23 8.96 11.18 2.80
C ALA A 23 9.40 10.01 3.70
N ILE A 24 10.12 10.30 4.80
CA ILE A 24 10.45 9.29 5.82
C ILE A 24 9.16 8.73 6.40
N GLY A 25 9.00 7.41 6.34
CA GLY A 25 7.85 6.72 6.90
C GLY A 25 8.02 6.36 8.37
N GLN A 26 6.91 6.00 9.00
CA GLN A 26 6.88 5.60 10.40
C GLN A 26 5.98 4.39 10.58
N PHE A 27 6.49 3.36 11.26
CA PHE A 27 5.67 2.28 11.80
C PHE A 27 5.39 2.51 13.27
N LEU A 28 4.13 2.39 13.65
CA LEU A 28 3.71 2.50 15.04
C LEU A 28 4.47 1.47 15.89
N GLY A 29 5.20 1.95 16.90
CA GLY A 29 6.00 1.11 17.81
C GLY A 29 7.36 0.63 17.28
N LEU A 30 7.64 0.79 15.98
CA LEU A 30 8.91 0.39 15.36
C LEU A 30 9.76 1.59 14.90
N GLY A 31 9.21 2.80 14.95
CA GLY A 31 9.92 4.03 14.62
C GLY A 31 9.95 4.33 13.13
N ASN A 32 10.87 5.21 12.75
CA ASN A 32 11.01 5.69 11.38
C ASN A 32 11.72 4.65 10.50
N TYR A 33 11.37 4.59 9.22
CA TYR A 33 12.05 3.76 8.23
C TYR A 33 12.46 4.58 7.00
N ALA A 34 13.56 4.18 6.39
CA ALA A 34 14.14 4.86 5.23
C ALA A 34 13.53 4.33 3.92
N PRO A 35 13.45 5.16 2.87
CA PRO A 35 13.08 4.70 1.54
C PRO A 35 13.95 3.52 1.08
N GLY A 36 13.32 2.49 0.51
CA GLY A 36 13.96 1.25 0.07
C GLY A 36 14.33 0.26 1.18
N SER A 37 14.03 0.55 2.45
CA SER A 37 14.20 -0.44 3.51
C SER A 37 13.17 -1.57 3.42
N LEU A 38 13.39 -2.67 4.14
CA LEU A 38 12.41 -3.76 4.18
C LEU A 38 11.02 -3.30 4.67
N GLN A 39 10.98 -2.36 5.61
CA GLN A 39 9.75 -1.75 6.09
C GLN A 39 9.05 -0.94 4.99
N ASP A 40 9.82 -0.17 4.22
CA ASP A 40 9.29 0.60 3.09
C ASP A 40 8.72 -0.32 2.02
N ILE A 41 9.48 -1.33 1.60
CA ILE A 41 9.04 -2.31 0.60
C ILE A 41 7.76 -3.01 1.04
N LEU A 42 7.66 -3.39 2.31
CA LEU A 42 6.45 -3.98 2.87
C LEU A 42 5.29 -2.99 2.87
N ALA A 43 5.49 -1.75 3.32
CA ALA A 43 4.44 -0.74 3.37
C ALA A 43 3.91 -0.40 1.97
N GLU A 44 4.80 -0.17 1.02
CA GLU A 44 4.47 0.16 -0.37
C GLU A 44 3.75 -0.99 -1.10
N ALA A 45 4.05 -2.25 -0.76
CA ALA A 45 3.33 -3.40 -1.31
C ALA A 45 1.84 -3.43 -0.91
N TYR A 46 1.48 -2.84 0.24
CA TYR A 46 0.08 -2.71 0.66
C TYR A 46 -0.56 -1.40 0.20
N ALA A 47 0.20 -0.30 0.19
CA ALA A 47 -0.30 1.07 0.04
C ALA A 47 -1.30 1.22 -1.11
N GLY A 48 -0.95 0.80 -2.33
CA GLY A 48 -1.83 0.98 -3.48
C GLY A 48 -3.18 0.30 -3.38
N THR A 49 -3.18 -1.01 -3.15
CA THR A 49 -4.42 -1.79 -3.09
C THR A 49 -5.24 -1.39 -1.87
N HIS A 50 -4.61 -1.22 -0.71
CA HIS A 50 -5.27 -0.76 0.51
C HIS A 50 -5.96 0.61 0.32
N ASP A 51 -5.24 1.58 -0.23
CA ASP A 51 -5.73 2.94 -0.37
C ASP A 51 -6.82 3.02 -1.45
N THR A 52 -6.70 2.23 -2.52
CA THR A 52 -7.76 2.07 -3.53
C THR A 52 -9.05 1.55 -2.91
N LEU A 53 -8.97 0.54 -2.04
CA LEU A 53 -10.15 -0.01 -1.35
C LEU A 53 -10.78 1.01 -0.37
N ASN A 54 -9.97 1.87 0.25
CA ASN A 54 -10.44 2.94 1.15
C ASN A 54 -11.01 4.16 0.41
N SER A 55 -10.51 4.44 -0.80
CA SER A 55 -10.75 5.68 -1.55
C SER A 55 -12.23 6.01 -1.77
N LYS A 56 -13.08 5.00 -1.99
CA LYS A 56 -14.49 5.21 -2.37
C LYS A 56 -15.31 5.90 -1.29
N ARG A 57 -14.92 5.77 -0.02
CA ARG A 57 -15.75 6.25 1.10
C ARG A 57 -15.03 7.14 2.10
N TRP A 58 -13.72 6.92 2.25
CA TRP A 58 -12.98 7.52 3.35
C TRP A 58 -12.08 8.67 2.92
N TYR A 59 -11.50 8.60 1.72
CA TYR A 59 -10.61 9.64 1.24
C TYR A 59 -11.34 10.70 0.42
N GLY A 60 -10.84 11.94 0.52
CA GLY A 60 -11.19 13.04 -0.35
C GLY A 60 -10.41 12.99 -1.67
N PRO A 61 -10.66 13.94 -2.59
CA PRO A 61 -9.95 14.03 -3.86
C PRO A 61 -8.43 14.21 -3.74
N ASP A 62 -7.97 14.66 -2.58
CA ASP A 62 -6.56 14.87 -2.23
C ASP A 62 -5.89 13.64 -1.60
N GLY A 63 -6.62 12.52 -1.45
CA GLY A 63 -6.12 11.30 -0.83
C GLY A 63 -6.10 11.32 0.70
N ASN A 64 -6.48 12.43 1.34
CA ASN A 64 -6.59 12.51 2.79
C ASN A 64 -7.96 12.04 3.26
N ILE A 65 -8.10 11.71 4.55
CA ILE A 65 -9.40 11.45 5.17
C ILE A 65 -10.32 12.64 4.90
N ARG A 66 -11.51 12.36 4.33
CA ARG A 66 -12.48 13.39 3.97
C ARG A 66 -12.93 14.16 5.21
N SER A 67 -12.93 15.49 5.11
CA SER A 67 -13.44 16.38 6.15
C SER A 67 -14.95 16.19 6.36
N GLY A 68 -15.40 16.32 7.60
CA GLY A 68 -16.85 16.30 7.94
C GLY A 68 -17.48 14.90 7.97
N LEU A 69 -16.68 13.84 8.10
CA LEU A 69 -17.21 12.50 8.43
C LEU A 69 -17.87 12.52 9.81
N ALA A 70 -19.10 12.02 9.88
CA ALA A 70 -19.77 11.74 11.15
C ALA A 70 -19.02 10.65 11.91
N ASP A 71 -19.16 10.63 13.25
CA ASP A 71 -18.46 9.67 14.10
C ASP A 71 -18.75 8.20 13.72
N SER A 72 -19.98 7.90 13.31
CA SER A 72 -20.37 6.57 12.84
C SER A 72 -19.68 6.18 11.54
N GLU A 73 -19.53 7.13 10.60
CA GLU A 73 -18.80 6.89 9.35
C GLU A 73 -17.31 6.68 9.61
N ARG A 74 -16.74 7.41 10.57
CA ARG A 74 -15.35 7.25 10.98
C ARG A 74 -15.12 5.87 11.62
N GLN A 75 -16.01 5.42 12.49
CA GLN A 75 -15.92 4.07 13.09
C GLN A 75 -16.02 2.96 12.06
N ILE A 76 -16.97 3.06 11.13
CA ILE A 76 -17.11 2.10 10.02
C ILE A 76 -15.84 2.12 9.16
N GLY A 77 -15.32 3.32 8.88
CA GLY A 77 -14.02 3.52 8.25
C GLY A 77 -12.96 2.69 8.96
N GLU A 78 -12.68 2.97 10.23
CA GLU A 78 -11.61 2.31 11.01
C GLU A 78 -11.67 0.77 10.96
N VAL A 79 -12.88 0.20 10.94
CA VAL A 79 -13.08 -1.23 10.74
C VAL A 79 -12.73 -1.66 9.32
N MET A 80 -13.26 -0.96 8.31
CA MET A 80 -12.98 -1.23 6.90
C MET A 80 -11.49 -1.06 6.57
N ASN A 81 -10.76 -0.13 7.20
CA ASN A 81 -9.30 0.02 7.05
C ASN A 81 -8.60 -1.32 7.27
N LYS A 82 -8.91 -1.94 8.41
CA LYS A 82 -8.27 -3.16 8.88
C LYS A 82 -8.65 -4.34 7.99
N ILE A 83 -9.92 -4.40 7.56
CA ILE A 83 -10.39 -5.42 6.63
C ILE A 83 -9.72 -5.25 5.26
N ASN A 84 -9.56 -4.02 4.78
CA ASN A 84 -8.95 -3.73 3.49
C ASN A 84 -7.48 -4.12 3.45
N VAL A 85 -6.73 -4.04 4.56
CA VAL A 85 -5.38 -4.62 4.66
C VAL A 85 -5.41 -6.13 4.37
N LEU A 86 -6.35 -6.87 4.98
CA LEU A 86 -6.49 -8.30 4.76
C LEU A 86 -6.87 -8.65 3.31
N ILE A 87 -7.75 -7.85 2.70
CA ILE A 87 -8.14 -8.01 1.28
C ILE A 87 -6.97 -7.66 0.35
N ALA A 88 -6.11 -6.71 0.74
CA ALA A 88 -4.92 -6.32 -0.01
C ALA A 88 -3.81 -7.37 0.06
N THR A 89 -3.76 -8.21 1.11
CA THR A 89 -2.72 -9.23 1.33
C THR A 89 -2.37 -10.08 0.10
N PRO A 90 -3.29 -10.70 -0.65
CA PRO A 90 -2.94 -11.48 -1.84
C PRO A 90 -2.22 -10.65 -2.92
N PHE A 91 -2.57 -9.37 -3.06
CA PHE A 91 -1.92 -8.47 -4.01
C PHE A 91 -0.54 -8.02 -3.51
N ALA A 92 -0.42 -7.71 -2.22
CA ALA A 92 0.86 -7.40 -1.60
C ALA A 92 1.85 -8.58 -1.71
N ILE A 93 1.37 -9.81 -1.48
CA ILE A 93 2.18 -11.03 -1.68
C ILE A 93 2.63 -11.15 -3.13
N ALA A 94 1.76 -10.86 -4.11
CA ALA A 94 2.12 -10.89 -5.53
C ALA A 94 3.17 -9.84 -5.91
N ILE A 95 3.22 -8.71 -5.22
CA ILE A 95 4.24 -7.67 -5.40
C ILE A 95 5.58 -8.09 -4.76
N LEU A 96 5.53 -8.71 -3.57
CA LEU A 96 6.72 -9.05 -2.79
C LEU A 96 7.43 -10.32 -3.27
N LEU A 97 6.70 -11.26 -3.86
CA LEU A 97 7.27 -12.55 -4.26
C LEU A 97 7.68 -12.58 -5.73
N PRO A 98 8.87 -13.15 -6.05
CA PRO A 98 9.22 -13.51 -7.41
C PRO A 98 8.15 -14.41 -8.07
N PRO A 99 7.92 -14.28 -9.40
CA PRO A 99 6.92 -15.07 -10.12
C PRO A 99 7.06 -16.59 -9.92
N ASP A 100 8.30 -17.09 -9.83
CA ASP A 100 8.58 -18.52 -9.64
C ASP A 100 8.09 -19.02 -8.27
N LEU A 101 8.15 -18.20 -7.23
CA LEU A 101 7.65 -18.53 -5.89
C LEU A 101 6.12 -18.47 -5.83
N LEU A 102 5.50 -17.54 -6.56
CA LEU A 102 4.04 -17.48 -6.68
C LEU A 102 3.46 -18.72 -7.38
N ASN A 103 4.15 -19.23 -8.40
CA ASN A 103 3.78 -20.46 -9.11
C ASN A 103 3.80 -21.69 -8.17
N ILE A 104 4.76 -21.77 -7.25
CA ILE A 104 4.84 -22.88 -6.28
C ILE A 104 3.65 -22.84 -5.31
N ILE A 105 3.30 -21.66 -4.79
CA ILE A 105 2.17 -21.48 -3.87
C ILE A 105 0.86 -21.86 -4.58
N THR A 106 0.65 -21.40 -5.81
CA THR A 106 -0.58 -21.69 -6.57
C THR A 106 -0.71 -23.16 -6.96
N VAL A 107 0.38 -23.86 -7.27
CA VAL A 107 0.37 -25.31 -7.51
C VAL A 107 0.10 -26.09 -6.21
N GLY A 108 0.64 -25.62 -5.08
CA GLY A 108 0.40 -26.21 -3.76
C GLY A 108 -1.05 -26.08 -3.27
N ILE A 109 -1.75 -25.01 -3.64
CA ILE A 109 -3.17 -24.77 -3.28
C ILE A 109 -4.14 -25.57 -4.16
N LYS A 110 -3.72 -26.01 -5.36
CA LYS A 110 -4.54 -26.80 -6.28
C LYS A 110 -4.58 -28.32 -5.97
N LYS A 111 -4.10 -28.75 -4.81
CA LYS A 111 -4.17 -30.14 -4.34
C LYS A 111 -5.22 -30.33 -3.25
#